data_AF-N8X7M8-F1
#
_entry.id   AF-N8X7M8-F1
#
_cell.length_a   1.000
_cell.length_b   1.000
_cell.length_c   1.000
_cell.angle_alpha   90.00
_cell.angle_beta   90.00
_cell.angle_gamma   90.00
#
_symmetry.space_group_name_H-M   'P 1'
#
loop_
_entity.id
_entity.type
_entity.pdbx_description
1 polymer ?
#
loop_
_entity_poly.entity_id
_entity_poly.type
_entity_poly.pdbx_seq_one_letter_code
_entity_poly.pdbx_strand_id
1 'polypeptide(L)'
;MKTNLAQQNQIDNFDSNYEMGDLIVKKSGDDDTLYCFAIYSESVLGCCYIGEPYAEDGEMVDVNEIRPATTAEIQANRRLTEAEQAIAEVS
;
A
#
# COMPACT_ATOMS: atom_id res chain seq x y z
N MET A 1 41.68 15.18 13.35
CA MET A 1 40.39 14.53 13.66
C MET A 1 39.88 13.90 12.38
N LYS A 2 39.71 12.58 12.34
CA LYS A 2 39.15 11.89 11.18
C LYS A 2 37.63 11.95 11.32
N THR A 3 36.97 12.75 10.49
CA THR A 3 35.51 12.74 10.38
C THR A 3 35.08 11.38 9.82
N ASN A 4 34.27 10.65 10.58
CA ASN A 4 33.70 9.38 10.14
C ASN A 4 32.71 9.67 9.00
N LEU A 5 33.12 9.28 7.80
CA LEU A 5 32.38 9.37 6.55
C LEU A 5 31.29 8.29 6.45
N ALA A 6 30.60 8.00 7.55
CA ALA A 6 29.59 6.93 7.65
C ALA A 6 28.17 7.45 7.93
N GLN A 7 27.95 8.77 7.86
CA GLN A 7 26.63 9.38 7.96
C GLN A 7 26.12 9.94 6.62
N GLN A 8 26.75 9.57 5.51
CA GLN A 8 26.19 9.77 4.17
C GLN A 8 25.47 8.49 3.75
N ASN A 9 24.18 8.62 3.41
CA ASN A 9 23.30 7.62 2.79
C ASN A 9 22.42 6.75 3.71
N GLN A 10 21.55 7.40 4.48
CA GLN A 10 20.20 6.84 4.73
C GLN A 10 19.14 7.94 4.56
N ILE A 11 19.29 8.76 3.53
CA ILE A 11 18.11 9.20 2.78
C ILE A 11 18.04 8.19 1.64
N ASP A 12 17.85 6.91 2.01
CA ASP A 12 17.57 5.89 1.02
C ASP A 12 16.29 6.36 0.36
N ASN A 13 16.36 6.61 -0.94
CA ASN A 13 15.19 6.67 -1.79
C ASN A 13 14.30 5.52 -1.33
N PHE A 14 13.20 5.83 -0.64
CA PHE A 14 12.09 4.90 -0.53
C PHE A 14 11.54 4.84 -1.95
N ASP A 15 12.21 4.05 -2.78
CA ASP A 15 11.67 3.50 -4.02
C ASP A 15 10.57 2.58 -3.52
N SER A 16 9.43 3.18 -3.17
CA SER A 16 8.26 2.36 -2.92
C SER A 16 7.97 1.70 -4.27
N ASN A 17 7.75 0.38 -4.26
CA ASN A 17 7.36 -0.35 -5.48
C ASN A 17 5.91 0.00 -5.89
N TYR A 18 5.45 1.21 -5.59
CA TYR A 18 4.08 1.65 -5.70
C TYR A 18 4.02 2.92 -6.54
N GLU A 19 3.25 2.85 -7.61
CA GLU A 19 2.99 3.95 -8.53
C GLU A 19 1.55 4.47 -8.39
N MET A 20 1.31 5.70 -8.86
CA MET A 20 -0.04 6.24 -8.91
C MET A 20 -0.93 5.35 -9.78
N GLY A 21 -2.08 4.95 -9.24
CA GLY A 21 -3.02 4.02 -9.87
C GLY A 21 -2.85 2.56 -9.45
N ASP A 22 -1.78 2.21 -8.72
CA ASP A 22 -1.63 0.86 -8.18
C ASP A 22 -2.76 0.53 -7.21
N LEU A 23 -3.26 -0.70 -7.33
CA LEU A 23 -4.28 -1.24 -6.44
C LEU A 23 -3.61 -1.95 -5.28
N ILE A 24 -3.92 -1.49 -4.07
CA ILE A 24 -3.39 -2.01 -2.83
C ILE A 24 -4.52 -2.51 -1.94
N VAL A 25 -4.18 -3.29 -0.93
CA VAL A 25 -5.08 -3.57 0.19
C VAL A 25 -4.53 -2.96 1.48
N LYS A 26 -5.44 -2.38 2.27
CA LYS A 26 -5.16 -1.78 3.57
C LYS A 26 -6.27 -2.15 4.55
N LYS A 27 -5.93 -2.36 5.82
CA LYS A 27 -6.92 -2.38 6.91
C LYS A 27 -7.44 -0.96 7.14
N SER A 28 -8.76 -0.76 7.07
CA SER A 28 -9.38 0.54 7.36
C SER A 28 -10.60 0.34 8.25
N GLY A 29 -10.83 1.27 9.17
CA GLY A 29 -11.92 1.23 10.16
C GLY A 29 -11.57 0.52 11.48
N ASP A 30 -12.50 0.58 12.44
CA ASP A 30 -12.36 0.03 13.80
C ASP A 30 -12.46 -1.51 13.86
N ASP A 31 -12.86 -2.15 12.76
CA ASP A 31 -13.10 -3.59 12.66
C ASP A 31 -11.97 -4.34 11.94
N ASP A 32 -10.85 -3.65 11.64
CA ASP A 32 -9.71 -4.19 10.90
C ASP A 32 -10.08 -4.72 9.50
N THR A 33 -11.22 -4.29 8.94
CA THR A 33 -11.66 -4.74 7.62
C THR A 33 -10.71 -4.26 6.53
N LEU A 34 -10.37 -5.16 5.61
CA LEU A 34 -9.48 -4.86 4.48
C LEU A 34 -10.25 -4.45 3.23
N TYR A 35 -9.91 -3.27 2.73
CA TYR A 35 -10.47 -2.68 1.51
C TYR A 35 -9.39 -2.53 0.44
N CYS A 36 -9.82 -2.59 -0.82
CA CYS A 36 -8.96 -2.28 -1.96
C CYS A 36 -9.01 -0.78 -2.22
N PHE A 37 -7.85 -0.16 -2.40
CA PHE A 37 -7.73 1.26 -2.70
C PHE A 37 -6.78 1.47 -3.88
N ALA A 38 -6.96 2.59 -4.58
CA ALA A 38 -6.02 3.05 -5.58
C ALA A 38 -5.09 4.08 -4.97
N ILE A 39 -3.80 4.00 -5.29
CA ILE A 39 -2.84 5.05 -4.95
C ILE A 39 -3.11 6.29 -5.81
N TYR A 40 -3.17 7.45 -5.18
CA TYR A 40 -3.49 8.73 -5.81
C TYR A 40 -2.30 9.71 -5.81
N SER A 41 -1.14 9.32 -5.27
CA SER A 41 0.08 10.13 -5.31
C SER A 41 1.32 9.27 -5.54
N GLU A 42 2.40 9.90 -6.00
CA GLU A 42 3.73 9.31 -5.84
C GLU A 42 4.04 9.11 -4.35
N SER A 43 4.84 8.08 -4.03
CA SER A 43 5.29 7.88 -2.66
C SER A 43 6.33 8.92 -2.26
N VAL A 44 6.12 9.58 -1.13
CA VAL A 44 7.05 10.57 -0.58
C VAL A 44 7.41 10.16 0.84
N LEU A 45 8.71 9.97 1.09
CA LEU A 45 9.25 9.65 2.42
C LEU A 45 8.65 8.36 3.04
N GLY A 46 8.31 7.35 2.23
CA GLY A 46 7.72 6.11 2.72
C GLY A 46 6.21 6.17 2.98
N CYS A 47 5.54 7.24 2.56
CA CYS A 47 4.08 7.36 2.61
C CYS A 47 3.50 7.58 1.21
N CYS A 48 2.25 7.18 0.99
CA CYS A 48 1.47 7.52 -0.20
C CYS A 48 0.05 7.93 0.19
N TYR A 49 -0.63 8.66 -0.70
CA TYR A 49 -2.05 8.94 -0.54
C TYR A 49 -2.87 7.89 -1.28
N ILE A 50 -3.88 7.34 -0.62
CA ILE A 50 -4.84 6.40 -1.20
C ILE A 50 -6.21 7.07 -1.33
N GLY A 51 -6.90 6.80 -2.43
CA GLY A 51 -8.24 7.33 -2.66
C GLY A 51 -9.28 6.49 -1.92
N GLU A 52 -9.91 7.05 -0.88
CA GLU A 52 -11.17 6.52 -0.36
C GLU A 52 -12.35 7.10 -1.15
N PRO A 53 -13.44 6.35 -1.38
CA PRO A 53 -14.63 6.87 -2.06
C PRO A 53 -15.32 8.04 -1.33
N TYR A 54 -14.94 8.36 -0.08
CA TYR A 54 -15.58 9.36 0.76
C TYR A 54 -14.65 10.45 1.32
N ALA A 55 -13.35 10.43 0.99
CA ALA A 55 -12.39 11.44 1.46
C ALA A 55 -12.02 12.38 0.32
N GLU A 56 -12.33 13.68 0.44
CA GLU A 56 -12.03 14.71 -0.59
C GLU A 56 -10.52 14.79 -0.92
N ASP A 57 -9.64 14.50 0.04
CA ASP A 57 -8.18 14.64 -0.09
C ASP A 57 -7.40 13.30 -0.01
N GLY A 58 -8.11 12.16 0.03
CA GLY A 58 -7.51 10.84 0.24
C GLY A 58 -6.94 10.64 1.66
N GLU A 59 -6.51 9.40 1.96
CA GLU A 59 -5.86 9.06 3.23
C GLU A 59 -4.35 8.89 3.01
N MET A 60 -3.53 9.51 3.87
CA MET A 60 -2.08 9.26 3.89
C MET A 60 -1.79 7.96 4.65
N VAL A 61 -1.09 7.02 4.02
CA VAL A 61 -0.74 5.72 4.61
C VAL A 61 0.76 5.44 4.46
N ASP A 62 1.33 4.77 5.46
CA ASP A 62 2.70 4.25 5.41
C ASP A 62 2.76 3.04 4.47
N VAL A 63 3.75 2.99 3.59
CA VAL A 63 3.89 1.91 2.59
C VAL A 63 4.08 0.53 3.22
N ASN A 64 4.46 0.44 4.50
CA ASN A 64 4.57 -0.81 5.26
C ASN A 64 3.23 -1.33 5.78
N GLU A 65 2.18 -0.50 5.79
CA GLU A 65 0.83 -0.88 6.23
C GLU A 65 -0.03 -1.43 5.09
N ILE A 66 0.48 -1.36 3.86
CA ILE A 66 -0.20 -1.77 2.63
C ILE A 66 0.56 -2.89 1.90
N ARG A 67 -0.16 -3.63 1.07
CA ARG A 67 0.43 -4.57 0.10
C ARG A 67 -0.28 -4.46 -1.25
N PRO A 68 0.32 -4.91 -2.36
CA PRO A 68 -0.37 -5.02 -3.63
C PRO A 68 -1.63 -5.90 -3.51
N ALA A 69 -2.71 -5.48 -4.16
CA ALA A 69 -3.92 -6.27 -4.30
C ALA A 69 -3.70 -7.37 -5.36
N THR A 70 -4.20 -8.57 -5.07
CA THR A 70 -4.21 -9.65 -6.08
C THR A 70 -5.33 -9.42 -7.11
N THR A 71 -5.21 -9.99 -8.31
CA THR A 71 -6.27 -9.91 -9.34
C THR A 71 -7.64 -10.34 -8.81
N ALA A 72 -7.68 -11.37 -7.98
CA ALA A 72 -8.92 -11.89 -7.43
C ALA A 72 -9.54 -10.93 -6.39
N GLU A 73 -8.73 -10.25 -5.58
CA GLU A 73 -9.19 -9.22 -4.65
C GLU A 73 -9.71 -7.98 -5.40
N ILE A 74 -9.05 -7.60 -6.49
CA ILE A 74 -9.49 -6.49 -7.37
C ILE A 74 -10.87 -6.83 -7.97
N GLN A 75 -11.04 -8.06 -8.47
CA GLN A 75 -12.33 -8.51 -9.02
C GLN A 75 -13.43 -8.60 -7.96
N ALA A 76 -13.09 -9.04 -6.75
CA ALA A 76 -14.03 -9.11 -5.63
C ALA A 76 -14.29 -7.73 -4.98
N ASN A 77 -13.44 -6.74 -5.25
CA ASN A 77 -13.39 -5.43 -4.61
C ASN A 77 -13.33 -5.52 -3.06
N ARG A 78 -12.65 -6.55 -2.54
CA ARG A 78 -12.42 -6.80 -1.11
C ARG A 78 -11.30 -7.81 -0.93
N ARG A 79 -10.77 -7.93 0.29
CA ARG A 79 -9.89 -9.04 0.63
C ARG A 79 -10.61 -10.38 0.60
N LEU A 80 -9.94 -11.39 0.08
CA LEU A 80 -10.39 -12.77 0.09
C LEU A 80 -10.07 -13.45 1.43
N THR A 81 -10.93 -14.36 1.87
CA THR A 81 -10.61 -15.30 2.95
C THR A 81 -9.51 -16.26 2.53
N GLU A 82 -8.83 -16.94 3.47
CA GLU A 82 -7.80 -17.94 3.13
C GLU A 82 -8.34 -19.02 2.18
N ALA A 83 -9.59 -19.44 2.37
CA ALA A 83 -10.24 -20.42 1.49
C ALA A 83 -10.50 -19.86 0.07
N GLU A 84 -10.99 -18.63 -0.04
CA GLU A 84 -11.20 -17.97 -1.34
C GLU A 84 -9.87 -17.69 -2.05
N GLN A 85 -8.84 -17.31 -1.30
CA GLN A 85 -7.49 -17.10 -1.80
C GLN A 85 -6.89 -18.39 -2.36
N ALA A 86 -7.01 -19.50 -1.63
CA ALA A 86 -6.56 -20.81 -2.08
C ALA A 86 -7.26 -21.29 -3.35
N ILE A 87 -8.52 -20.89 -3.57
CA ILE A 87 -9.26 -21.20 -4.81
C ILE A 87 -8.77 -20.31 -5.96
N ALA A 88 -8.56 -19.02 -5.68
CA ALA A 88 -8.11 -18.04 -6.66
C ALA A 88 -6.70 -18.34 -7.20
N GLU A 89 -5.81 -18.88 -6.38
CA GLU A 89 -4.42 -19.21 -6.76
C GLU A 89 -4.27 -20.48 -7.61
N VAL A 90 -5.32 -21.29 -7.71
CA VAL A 90 -5.33 -22.57 -8.44
C VAL A 90 -6.06 -22.46 -9.80
N SER A 91 -6.70 -21.31 -10.05
CA SER A 91 -7.49 -21.03 -11.27
C SER A 91 -6.66 -20.31 -12.33
#